data_AF-A0A834I7L3-F1
#
_entry.id   AF-A0A834I7L3-F1
#
_cell.length_a   1.000
_cell.length_b   1.000
_cell.length_c   1.000
_cell.angle_alpha   90.00
_cell.angle_beta   90.00
_cell.angle_gamma   90.00
#
_symmetry.space_group_name_H-M   'P 1'
#
loop_
_entity.id
_entity.type
_entity.pdbx_description
1 polymer ?
#
loop_
_entity_poly.entity_id
_entity_poly.type
_entity_poly.pdbx_seq_one_letter_code
_entity_poly.pdbx_strand_id
1 'polypeptide(L)'
;MLPIVLTRYRSNDHEPPQDDIVNRTRWGAQPPRSVAPLENVNTIFYTRTDTSCTTFGQCQVLMKQMQKVDLNSSNLTDLRYNFLIGGDGTVYEGRGFYARNEIDNSSLLVALMHDFTDDPSNPICAGFQKVLLEGFRLDKLQPALVDVSCYQCQDETFNQHIESNCLEW
;
A
#
# COMPACT_ATOMS: atom_id res chain seq x y z
N MET A 1 -19.70 -16.00 11.54
CA MET A 1 -19.15 -14.65 11.73
C MET A 1 -18.54 -14.26 10.40
N LEU A 2 -18.96 -13.15 9.78
CA LEU A 2 -18.32 -12.66 8.55
C LEU A 2 -17.00 -11.99 8.93
N PRO A 3 -15.94 -12.08 8.10
CA PRO A 3 -14.76 -11.23 8.23
C PRO A 3 -15.18 -9.76 8.38
N ILE A 4 -14.48 -9.04 9.26
CA ILE A 4 -14.78 -7.64 9.60
C ILE A 4 -14.79 -6.78 8.31
N VAL A 5 -13.77 -6.96 7.46
CA VAL A 5 -13.62 -6.38 6.10
C VAL A 5 -14.88 -6.52 5.23
N LEU A 6 -15.54 -7.68 5.24
CA LEU A 6 -16.74 -7.95 4.45
C LEU A 6 -17.99 -7.24 4.97
N THR A 7 -18.06 -7.07 6.29
CA THR A 7 -19.26 -6.52 6.95
C THR A 7 -19.43 -5.05 6.61
N ARG A 8 -18.33 -4.29 6.55
CA ARG A 8 -18.37 -2.86 6.21
C ARG A 8 -18.32 -2.54 4.72
N TYR A 9 -17.70 -3.36 3.87
CA TYR A 9 -17.87 -3.19 2.41
C TYR A 9 -19.36 -3.23 1.99
N ARG A 10 -20.18 -4.06 2.66
CA ARG A 10 -21.60 -4.23 2.34
C ARG A 10 -22.52 -3.09 2.81
N SER A 11 -22.08 -2.18 3.69
CA SER A 11 -22.97 -1.15 4.24
C SER A 11 -23.21 0.04 3.30
N ASN A 12 -22.54 0.12 2.13
CA ASN A 12 -22.67 1.20 1.14
C ASN A 12 -22.42 2.63 1.69
N ASP A 13 -21.83 2.77 2.88
CA ASP A 13 -21.59 4.08 3.52
C ASP A 13 -20.39 4.85 2.93
N HIS A 14 -19.82 4.39 1.82
CA HIS A 14 -18.66 5.03 1.19
C HIS A 14 -18.98 5.37 -0.26
N GLU A 15 -19.34 6.64 -0.50
CA GLU A 15 -18.95 7.27 -1.75
C GLU A 15 -17.42 7.12 -1.84
N PRO A 16 -16.88 6.48 -2.90
CA PRO A 16 -15.44 6.23 -2.97
C PRO A 16 -14.71 7.56 -2.76
N PRO A 17 -13.69 7.62 -1.88
CA PRO A 17 -12.97 8.86 -1.63
C PRO A 17 -12.54 9.45 -2.98
N GLN A 18 -12.99 10.67 -3.28
CA GLN A 18 -12.83 11.29 -4.60
C GLN A 18 -11.37 11.66 -4.94
N ASP A 19 -10.41 11.25 -4.11
CA ASP A 19 -8.98 11.33 -4.35
C ASP A 19 -8.38 9.93 -4.55
N ASP A 20 -8.25 9.57 -5.83
CA ASP A 20 -7.67 8.33 -6.35
C ASP A 20 -6.25 8.08 -5.86
N ILE A 21 -5.86 6.80 -5.89
CA ILE A 21 -4.45 6.37 -5.85
C ILE A 21 -3.66 7.21 -6.85
N VAL A 22 -2.61 7.89 -6.38
CA VAL A 22 -1.73 8.71 -7.21
C VAL A 22 -1.00 7.80 -8.19
N ASN A 23 -1.45 7.81 -9.44
CA ASN A 23 -0.89 6.97 -10.47
C ASN A 23 0.57 7.32 -10.77
N ARG A 24 1.25 6.38 -11.44
CA ARG A 24 2.67 6.50 -11.84
C ARG A 24 3.03 7.80 -12.54
N THR A 25 2.18 8.28 -13.45
CA THR A 25 2.43 9.52 -14.18
C THR A 25 2.38 10.74 -13.26
N ARG A 26 1.43 10.79 -12.32
CA ARG A 26 1.24 11.93 -11.42
C ARG A 26 2.41 12.14 -10.46
N TRP A 27 3.07 11.08 -9.98
CA TRP A 27 4.28 11.21 -9.17
C TRP A 27 5.58 11.21 -10.00
N GLY A 28 5.49 11.04 -11.32
CA GLY A 28 6.63 11.14 -12.23
C GLY A 28 7.53 9.90 -12.21
N ALA A 29 6.92 8.71 -12.18
CA ALA A 29 7.60 7.44 -12.27
C ALA A 29 8.37 7.29 -13.58
N GLN A 30 9.54 6.66 -13.53
CA GLN A 30 10.16 6.05 -14.70
C GLN A 30 9.35 4.80 -15.12
N PRO A 31 9.34 4.45 -16.41
CA PRO A 31 8.73 3.19 -16.84
C PRO A 31 9.50 1.98 -16.27
N PRO A 32 8.81 0.87 -15.94
CA PRO A 32 9.48 -0.35 -15.53
C PRO A 32 10.33 -0.92 -16.68
N ARG A 33 11.48 -1.52 -16.37
CA ARG A 33 12.33 -2.24 -17.34
C ARG A 33 11.67 -3.53 -17.82
N SER A 34 10.89 -4.18 -16.96
CA SER A 34 10.03 -5.31 -17.29
C SER A 34 8.96 -5.50 -16.22
N VAL A 35 7.88 -6.21 -16.57
CA VAL A 35 6.72 -6.44 -15.70
C VAL A 35 6.43 -7.93 -15.62
N ALA A 36 6.41 -8.48 -14.41
CA ALA A 36 5.94 -9.83 -14.14
C ALA A 36 4.46 -9.77 -13.72
N PRO A 37 3.53 -10.46 -14.41
CA PRO A 37 2.10 -10.41 -14.09
C PRO A 37 1.76 -10.96 -12.69
N LEU A 38 0.84 -10.30 -12.01
CA LEU A 38 0.20 -10.73 -10.77
C LEU A 38 -1.26 -11.12 -11.04
N GLU A 39 -1.56 -12.41 -10.87
CA GLU A 39 -2.87 -12.97 -11.22
C GLU A 39 -3.78 -13.11 -10.00
N ASN A 40 -3.30 -13.79 -8.96
CA ASN A 40 -4.05 -14.08 -7.75
C ASN A 40 -3.41 -13.37 -6.57
N VAL A 41 -4.21 -12.62 -5.82
CA VAL A 41 -3.81 -11.97 -4.58
C VAL A 41 -4.69 -12.47 -3.45
N ASN A 42 -4.06 -13.10 -2.45
CA ASN A 42 -4.72 -13.54 -1.22
C ASN A 42 -4.21 -12.79 0.02
N THR A 43 -3.07 -12.11 -0.07
CA THR A 43 -2.46 -11.42 1.06
C THR A 43 -2.00 -10.03 0.66
N ILE A 44 -2.19 -9.06 1.55
CA ILE A 44 -1.50 -7.79 1.54
C ILE A 44 -0.45 -7.83 2.64
N PHE A 45 0.81 -7.75 2.24
CA PHE A 45 1.90 -7.47 3.15
C PHE A 45 2.06 -5.97 3.32
N TYR A 46 2.29 -5.52 4.55
CA TYR A 46 2.74 -4.15 4.79
C TYR A 46 4.09 -4.09 5.48
N THR A 47 4.83 -3.02 5.23
CA THR A 47 6.13 -2.79 5.86
C THR A 47 6.39 -1.29 6.01
N ARG A 48 7.39 -0.90 6.79
CA ARG A 48 7.77 0.50 6.99
C ARG A 48 9.05 0.80 6.20
N THR A 49 9.14 1.97 5.59
CA THR A 49 10.40 2.45 4.99
C THR A 49 11.27 3.15 6.04
N ASP A 50 12.57 3.22 5.81
CA ASP A 50 13.52 3.91 6.72
C ASP A 50 13.39 5.44 6.70
N THR A 51 12.55 5.96 5.81
CA THR A 51 12.35 7.39 5.58
C THR A 51 10.87 7.71 5.53
N SER A 52 10.51 8.93 5.92
CA SER A 52 9.14 9.40 5.99
C SER A 52 8.91 10.67 5.18
N CYS A 53 7.65 10.96 4.89
CA CYS A 53 7.21 12.19 4.24
C CYS A 53 5.81 12.56 4.73
N THR A 54 5.51 13.86 4.84
CA THR A 54 4.24 14.35 5.42
C THR A 54 3.49 15.30 4.50
N THR A 55 3.99 15.48 3.27
CA THR A 55 3.35 16.31 2.24
C THR A 55 3.50 15.64 0.87
N PHE A 56 2.56 15.93 -0.02
CA PHE A 56 2.59 15.40 -1.39
C PHE A 56 3.93 15.63 -2.10
N GLY A 57 4.48 16.86 -2.04
CA GLY A 57 5.75 17.18 -2.70
C GLY A 57 6.94 16.40 -2.13
N GLN A 58 7.01 16.23 -0.81
CA GLN A 58 8.05 15.41 -0.17
C GLN A 58 7.91 13.93 -0.56
N CYS A 59 6.68 13.41 -0.50
CA CYS A 59 6.42 12.01 -0.85
C CYS A 59 6.72 11.73 -2.33
N GLN A 60 6.39 12.63 -3.25
CA GLN A 60 6.79 12.52 -4.65
C GLN A 60 8.31 12.45 -4.84
N VAL A 61 9.07 13.28 -4.10
CA VAL A 61 10.54 13.23 -4.14
C VAL A 61 11.04 11.89 -3.61
N LEU A 62 10.49 11.42 -2.50
CA LEU A 62 10.86 10.15 -1.88
C LEU A 62 10.56 8.95 -2.79
N MET A 63 9.37 8.92 -3.41
CA MET A 63 8.99 7.92 -4.42
C MET A 63 10.03 7.82 -5.55
N LYS A 64 10.45 8.96 -6.11
CA LYS A 64 11.47 9.00 -7.18
C LYS A 64 12.83 8.52 -6.70
N GLN A 65 13.22 8.86 -5.47
CA GLN A 65 14.48 8.41 -4.88
C GLN A 65 14.50 6.90 -4.69
N MET A 66 13.44 6.31 -4.13
CA MET A 66 13.34 4.86 -3.95
C MET A 66 13.34 4.13 -5.29
N GLN A 67 12.58 4.60 -6.29
CA GLN A 67 12.60 3.98 -7.61
C GLN A 67 14.01 4.04 -8.24
N LYS A 68 14.72 5.16 -8.07
CA LYS A 68 16.10 5.31 -8.56
C LYS A 68 17.07 4.34 -7.88
N VAL A 69 16.95 4.14 -6.57
CA VAL A 69 17.75 3.17 -5.81
C VAL A 69 17.44 1.74 -6.28
N ASP A 70 16.17 1.40 -6.41
CA ASP A 70 15.74 0.07 -6.85
C ASP A 70 16.26 -0.27 -8.25
N LEU A 71 16.16 0.68 -9.19
CA LEU A 71 16.64 0.49 -10.57
C LEU A 71 18.17 0.44 -10.69
N ASN A 72 18.90 1.28 -9.96
CA ASN A 72 20.34 1.46 -10.20
C ASN A 72 21.22 0.70 -9.21
N SER A 73 20.82 0.62 -7.95
CA SER A 73 21.61 0.01 -6.88
C SER A 73 21.18 -1.43 -6.61
N SER A 74 19.88 -1.70 -6.59
CA SER A 74 19.33 -3.04 -6.36
C SER A 74 19.11 -3.86 -7.64
N ASN A 75 19.35 -3.25 -8.81
CA ASN A 75 19.18 -3.88 -10.12
C ASN A 75 17.78 -4.50 -10.34
N LEU A 76 16.75 -3.90 -9.74
CA LEU A 76 15.37 -4.29 -9.92
C LEU A 76 14.84 -3.75 -11.25
N THR A 77 13.69 -4.26 -11.66
CA THR A 77 13.05 -3.83 -12.90
C THR A 77 12.19 -2.58 -12.70
N ASP A 78 11.81 -2.29 -11.45
CA ASP A 78 11.05 -1.12 -11.02
C ASP A 78 11.10 -1.00 -9.48
N LEU A 79 10.45 0.03 -8.93
CA LEU A 79 10.17 0.18 -7.50
C LEU A 79 9.62 -1.12 -6.90
N ARG A 80 10.19 -1.62 -5.80
CA ARG A 80 9.95 -2.97 -5.27
C ARG A 80 8.54 -3.21 -4.71
N TYR A 81 7.79 -2.15 -4.42
CA TYR A 81 6.49 -2.21 -3.75
C TYR A 81 5.32 -2.09 -4.75
N ASN A 82 4.16 -2.67 -4.41
CA ASN A 82 2.93 -2.46 -5.17
C ASN A 82 2.36 -1.07 -4.94
N PHE A 83 2.28 -0.67 -3.67
CA PHE A 83 1.78 0.64 -3.25
C PHE A 83 2.62 1.21 -2.12
N LEU A 84 2.61 2.53 -2.00
CA LEU A 84 3.22 3.23 -0.89
C LEU A 84 2.23 4.23 -0.32
N ILE A 85 2.23 4.40 1.00
CA ILE A 85 1.35 5.34 1.71
C ILE A 85 2.24 6.38 2.39
N GLY A 86 2.05 7.65 2.04
CA GLY A 86 2.72 8.77 2.72
C GLY A 86 2.21 8.98 4.13
N GLY A 87 2.97 9.66 4.97
CA GLY A 87 2.49 10.15 6.28
C GLY A 87 1.37 11.20 6.16
N ASP A 88 1.06 11.65 4.94
CA ASP A 88 -0.12 12.45 4.59
C ASP A 88 -1.37 11.59 4.26
N GLY A 89 -1.25 10.26 4.28
CA GLY A 89 -2.29 9.29 3.89
C GLY A 89 -2.52 9.16 2.39
N THR A 90 -1.71 9.83 1.56
CA THR A 90 -1.79 9.70 0.11
C THR A 90 -1.24 8.34 -0.31
N VAL A 91 -2.01 7.60 -1.12
CA VAL A 91 -1.57 6.33 -1.71
C VAL A 91 -0.91 6.60 -3.05
N TYR A 92 0.29 6.05 -3.26
CA TYR A 92 1.06 6.15 -4.49
C TYR A 92 1.16 4.79 -5.16
N GLU A 93 0.88 4.73 -6.45
CA GLU A 93 1.02 3.53 -7.26
C GLU A 93 2.50 3.24 -7.51
N GLY A 94 3.01 2.14 -6.94
CA GLY A 94 4.26 1.52 -7.37
C GLY A 94 3.98 0.60 -8.55
N ARG A 95 4.09 -0.71 -8.32
CA ARG A 95 3.77 -1.73 -9.32
C ARG A 95 2.27 -1.96 -9.55
N GLY A 96 1.42 -1.46 -8.65
CA GLY A 96 -0.03 -1.55 -8.77
C GLY A 96 -0.56 -2.98 -8.55
N PHE A 97 -1.81 -3.22 -8.94
CA PHE A 97 -2.53 -4.48 -8.70
C PHE A 97 -2.19 -5.64 -9.67
N TYR A 98 -1.45 -5.36 -10.75
CA TYR A 98 -1.29 -6.30 -11.87
C TYR A 98 0.14 -6.79 -12.06
N ALA A 99 1.08 -6.33 -11.24
CA ALA A 99 2.48 -6.68 -11.35
C ALA A 99 3.04 -7.15 -10.00
N ARG A 100 3.90 -8.18 -10.03
CA ARG A 100 4.48 -8.77 -8.81
C ARG A 100 5.44 -7.78 -8.14
N ASN A 101 5.39 -7.72 -6.81
CA ASN A 101 6.46 -7.12 -6.01
C ASN A 101 7.70 -8.03 -5.99
N GLU A 102 8.76 -7.56 -5.35
CA GLU A 102 10.05 -8.28 -5.26
C GLU A 102 10.13 -9.27 -4.08
N ILE A 103 9.06 -9.42 -3.30
CA ILE A 103 9.03 -10.25 -2.09
C ILE A 103 8.25 -11.56 -2.31
N ASP A 104 7.04 -11.48 -2.84
CA ASP A 104 6.16 -12.63 -3.05
C ASP A 104 5.34 -12.52 -4.35
N ASN A 105 5.04 -13.68 -4.93
CA ASN A 105 4.42 -13.79 -6.26
C ASN A 105 2.88 -13.72 -6.24
N SER A 106 2.26 -13.72 -5.06
CA SER A 106 0.80 -13.85 -4.86
C SER A 106 0.23 -12.84 -3.86
N SER A 107 0.94 -11.75 -3.62
CA SER A 107 0.57 -10.72 -2.66
C SER A 107 0.75 -9.32 -3.22
N LEU A 108 0.11 -8.36 -2.56
CA LEU A 108 0.47 -6.95 -2.67
C LEU A 108 1.41 -6.59 -1.54
N LEU A 109 2.41 -5.76 -1.83
CA LEU A 109 3.29 -5.19 -0.82
C LEU A 109 3.06 -3.68 -0.73
N VAL A 110 2.66 -3.23 0.47
CA VAL A 110 2.37 -1.83 0.80
C VAL A 110 3.47 -1.29 1.72
N ALA A 111 4.18 -0.24 1.29
CA ALA A 111 5.20 0.40 2.13
C ALA A 111 4.67 1.69 2.77
N LEU A 112 4.93 1.88 4.06
CA LEU A 112 4.53 3.07 4.80
C LEU A 112 5.72 4.02 4.91
N MET A 113 5.61 5.18 4.26
CA MET A 113 6.58 6.28 4.30
C MET A 113 6.31 7.20 5.48
N HIS A 114 6.37 6.65 6.69
CA HIS A 114 5.94 7.34 7.90
C HIS A 114 6.88 7.11 9.08
N ASP A 115 7.08 8.15 9.87
CA ASP A 115 7.72 8.07 11.18
C ASP A 115 6.68 7.61 12.19
N PHE A 116 6.63 6.31 12.48
CA PHE A 116 5.60 5.74 13.35
C PHE A 116 5.38 6.58 14.61
N THR A 117 4.17 7.12 14.71
CA THR A 117 3.59 7.74 15.90
C THR A 117 2.35 6.92 16.22
N ASP A 118 2.16 6.55 17.48
CA ASP A 118 0.96 5.84 17.94
C ASP A 118 -0.26 6.78 18.03
N ASP A 119 -0.42 7.65 17.03
CA ASP A 119 -1.55 8.56 16.91
C ASP A 119 -2.66 7.87 16.11
N PRO A 120 -3.81 7.53 16.72
CA PRO A 120 -4.93 6.92 16.00
C PRO A 120 -5.56 7.85 14.96
N SER A 121 -5.23 9.15 14.96
CA SER A 121 -5.64 10.12 13.93
C SER A 121 -4.75 10.06 12.68
N ASN A 122 -3.78 9.15 12.63
CA ASN A 122 -2.82 9.05 11.54
C ASN A 122 -3.53 8.71 10.21
N PRO A 123 -3.26 9.46 9.13
CA PRO A 123 -3.95 9.28 7.86
C PRO A 123 -3.55 8.01 7.10
N ILE A 124 -2.57 7.22 7.59
CA ILE A 124 -2.16 5.93 7.01
C ILE A 124 -3.31 4.93 6.93
N CYS A 125 -4.16 4.86 7.96
CA CYS A 125 -5.28 3.93 7.95
C CYS A 125 -6.21 4.22 6.77
N ALA A 126 -6.53 5.49 6.50
CA ALA A 126 -7.30 5.87 5.31
C ALA A 126 -6.61 5.45 4.00
N GLY A 127 -5.28 5.47 3.96
CA GLY A 127 -4.50 4.95 2.83
C GLY A 127 -4.70 3.43 2.61
N PHE A 128 -4.66 2.63 3.68
CA PHE A 128 -4.94 1.18 3.60
C PHE A 128 -6.34 0.90 3.09
N GLN A 129 -7.32 1.64 3.62
CA GLN A 129 -8.72 1.50 3.22
C GLN A 129 -8.89 1.76 1.72
N LYS A 130 -8.21 2.77 1.17
CA LYS A 130 -8.21 3.05 -0.28
C LYS A 130 -7.67 1.89 -1.10
N VAL A 131 -6.55 1.27 -0.71
CA VAL A 131 -5.97 0.12 -1.44
C VAL A 131 -6.92 -1.08 -1.43
N LEU A 132 -7.51 -1.37 -0.28
CA LEU A 132 -8.44 -2.48 -0.10
C LEU A 132 -9.73 -2.28 -0.90
N LEU A 133 -10.35 -1.11 -0.79
CA LEU A 133 -11.58 -0.77 -1.53
C LEU A 133 -11.34 -0.81 -3.05
N GLU A 134 -10.23 -0.25 -3.53
CA GLU A 134 -9.91 -0.29 -4.95
C GLU A 134 -9.61 -1.73 -5.43
N GLY A 135 -8.91 -2.51 -4.61
CA GLY A 135 -8.69 -3.93 -4.91
C GLY A 135 -9.98 -4.74 -4.98
N PHE A 136 -10.98 -4.45 -4.12
CA PHE A 136 -12.31 -5.05 -4.22
C PHE A 136 -13.05 -4.59 -5.47
N ARG A 137 -13.02 -3.29 -5.78
CA ARG A 137 -13.66 -2.71 -6.97
C ARG A 137 -13.12 -3.31 -8.28
N LEU A 138 -11.84 -3.65 -8.30
CA LEU A 138 -11.15 -4.25 -9.45
C LEU A 138 -11.23 -5.79 -9.50
N ASP A 139 -11.95 -6.43 -8.56
CA ASP A 139 -11.96 -7.88 -8.35
C ASP A 139 -10.56 -8.50 -8.15
N LYS A 140 -9.61 -7.68 -7.71
CA LYS A 140 -8.22 -8.09 -7.44
C LYS A 140 -8.03 -8.62 -6.04
N LEU A 141 -8.88 -8.19 -5.11
CA LEU A 141 -8.94 -8.69 -3.76
C LEU A 141 -10.33 -9.26 -3.52
N GLN A 142 -10.39 -10.35 -2.77
CA GLN A 142 -11.65 -10.93 -2.33
C GLN A 142 -11.84 -10.57 -0.86
N PRO A 143 -12.84 -9.75 -0.48
CA PRO A 143 -12.94 -9.25 0.90
C PRO A 143 -13.12 -10.38 1.92
N ALA A 144 -13.57 -11.56 1.50
CA ALA A 144 -13.72 -12.74 2.35
C ALA A 144 -12.41 -13.51 2.62
N LEU A 145 -11.40 -13.29 1.77
CA LEU A 145 -10.20 -14.14 1.69
C LEU A 145 -8.92 -13.34 1.84
N VAL A 146 -8.96 -12.01 1.71
CA VAL A 146 -7.77 -11.18 1.82
C VAL A 146 -7.28 -11.17 3.27
N ASP A 147 -6.06 -11.65 3.46
CA ASP A 147 -5.30 -11.49 4.69
C ASP A 147 -4.46 -10.21 4.63
N VAL A 148 -4.29 -9.51 5.75
CA VAL A 148 -3.40 -8.35 5.83
C VAL A 148 -2.44 -8.58 6.98
N SER A 149 -1.15 -8.66 6.66
CA SER A 149 -0.12 -9.12 7.59
C SER A 149 1.13 -8.25 7.47
N CYS A 150 1.85 -8.05 8.57
CA CYS A 150 3.13 -7.35 8.44
C CYS A 150 4.23 -8.22 7.82
N TYR A 151 5.01 -7.60 6.93
CA TYR A 151 6.28 -8.08 6.45
C TYR A 151 7.45 -7.36 7.15
N GLN A 152 8.23 -8.14 7.91
CA GLN A 152 9.46 -7.69 8.59
C GLN A 152 9.26 -6.55 9.63
N CYS A 153 8.09 -6.47 10.28
CA CYS A 153 7.94 -5.62 11.47
C CYS A 153 8.79 -6.16 12.62
N GLN A 154 9.75 -5.38 13.09
CA GLN A 154 10.43 -5.62 14.36
C GLN A 154 9.70 -4.96 15.53
N ASP A 155 8.85 -3.98 15.23
CA ASP A 155 8.14 -3.15 16.19
C ASP A 155 6.72 -3.70 16.39
N GLU A 156 6.50 -4.37 17.52
CA GLU A 156 5.19 -4.94 17.88
C GLU A 156 4.13 -3.85 18.05
N THR A 157 4.51 -2.66 18.51
CA THR A 157 3.55 -1.55 18.72
C THR A 157 3.04 -1.00 17.39
N PHE A 158 3.92 -0.89 16.40
CA PHE A 158 3.54 -0.54 15.04
C PHE A 158 2.60 -1.59 14.43
N ASN A 159 2.93 -2.88 14.57
CA ASN A 159 2.09 -3.95 14.03
C ASN A 159 0.69 -3.93 14.66
N GLN A 160 0.64 -3.85 15.99
CA GLN A 160 -0.61 -3.80 16.74
C GLN A 160 -1.42 -2.54 16.38
N HIS A 161 -0.78 -1.39 16.17
CA HIS A 161 -1.48 -0.19 15.75
C HIS A 161 -2.18 -0.36 14.40
N ILE A 162 -1.51 -0.94 13.40
CA ILE A 162 -2.11 -1.21 12.09
C ILE A 162 -3.26 -2.21 12.22
N GLU A 163 -3.05 -3.31 12.93
CA GLU A 163 -4.07 -4.34 13.13
C GLU A 163 -5.31 -3.80 13.84
N SER A 164 -5.15 -3.04 14.93
CA SER A 164 -6.26 -2.56 15.76
C SER A 164 -6.92 -1.27 15.27
N ASN A 165 -6.25 -0.45 14.45
CA ASN A 165 -6.81 0.85 14.04
C ASN A 165 -7.07 0.96 12.53
N CYS A 166 -6.23 0.32 11.70
CA CYS A 166 -6.35 0.43 10.26
C CYS A 166 -7.18 -0.70 9.63
N LEU A 167 -7.21 -1.86 10.28
CA LEU A 167 -7.89 -3.06 9.77
C LEU A 167 -9.18 -3.38 10.54
N GLU A 168 -9.40 -2.77 11.70
CA GLU A 168 -10.65 -2.82 12.45
C GLU A 168 -11.65 -1.78 11.95
N TRP A 169 -12.34 -2.18 10.90
CA TRP A 169 -13.54 -1.55 10.38
C TRP A 169 -14.68 -2.56 10.51
#